data_AF-A0A1B6EZN3-F1
#
_entry.id   AF-A0A1B6EZN3-F1
#
_cell.length_a   1.000
_cell.length_b   1.000
_cell.length_c   1.000
_cell.angle_alpha   90.00
_cell.angle_beta   90.00
_cell.angle_gamma   90.00
#
_symmetry.space_group_name_H-M   'P 1'
#
loop_
_entity.id
_entity.type
_entity.pdbx_description
1 polymer ?
#
loop_
_entity_poly.entity_id
_entity_poly.type
_entity_poly.pdbx_seq_one_letter_code
_entity_poly.pdbx_strand_id
1 'polypeptide(L)'
;ELLNIIVGKSYNITRPEAILRTNWSSYPYTLGAYSHRTVASDSKNITNNDLAESVLDDNNKPVLLFAGEATHPHYYSTVHGALDTGRREANKLIHYFNLTSKA
;
A
#
# COMPACT_ATOMS: atom_id res chain seq x y z
N GLU A 1 -12.73 26.47 15.07
CA GLU A 1 -13.77 26.37 16.11
C GLU A 1 -13.43 25.33 17.17
N LEU A 2 -13.20 24.06 16.82
CA LEU A 2 -12.87 23.01 17.82
C LEU A 2 -11.67 23.36 18.72
N LEU A 3 -10.56 23.84 18.15
CA LEU A 3 -9.39 24.23 18.93
C LEU A 3 -9.72 25.32 19.96
N ASN A 4 -10.54 26.31 19.58
CA ASN A 4 -10.98 27.37 20.48
C ASN A 4 -11.94 26.85 21.57
N ILE A 5 -12.77 25.85 21.26
CA ILE A 5 -13.67 25.20 22.24
C ILE A 5 -12.85 24.45 23.29
N ILE A 6 -11.83 23.69 22.88
CA ILE A 6 -11.05 22.84 23.79
C ILE A 6 -10.11 23.68 24.67
N VAL A 7 -9.41 24.66 24.09
CA VAL A 7 -8.32 25.37 24.81
C VAL A 7 -8.47 26.89 24.88
N GLY A 8 -9.50 27.48 24.28
CA GLY A 8 -9.66 28.94 24.17
C GLY A 8 -9.94 29.68 25.48
N LYS A 9 -10.31 28.96 26.54
CA LYS A 9 -10.42 29.55 27.90
C LYS A 9 -9.06 29.78 28.55
N SER A 10 -8.07 28.98 28.18
CA SER A 10 -6.72 29.01 28.77
C SER A 10 -5.70 29.73 27.87
N TYR A 11 -5.96 29.80 26.56
CA TYR A 11 -5.05 30.37 25.58
C TYR A 11 -5.77 31.25 24.58
N ASN A 12 -5.15 32.37 24.19
CA ASN A 12 -5.62 33.20 23.09
C ASN A 12 -5.20 32.58 21.75
N ILE A 13 -6.14 31.90 21.07
CA ILE A 13 -5.87 31.19 19.82
C ILE A 13 -5.97 32.14 18.62
N THR A 14 -4.85 32.41 17.96
CA THR A 14 -4.80 33.22 16.74
C THR A 14 -5.14 32.41 15.48
N ARG A 15 -5.39 33.09 14.37
CA ARG A 15 -5.62 32.43 13.07
C ARG A 15 -4.32 31.83 12.54
N PRO A 16 -4.36 30.63 11.93
CA PRO A 16 -3.19 30.05 11.29
C PRO A 16 -2.74 30.91 10.10
N GLU A 17 -1.42 31.01 9.90
CA GLU A 17 -0.82 31.75 8.78
C GLU A 17 -0.95 31.01 7.44
N ALA A 18 -0.91 29.68 7.47
CA ALA A 18 -1.09 28.83 6.32
C ALA A 18 -1.75 27.50 6.71
N ILE A 19 -2.49 26.91 5.78
CA ILE A 19 -3.11 25.59 5.95
C ILE A 19 -2.76 24.74 4.72
N LEU A 20 -2.15 23.59 4.97
CA LEU A 20 -1.97 22.54 3.97
C LEU A 20 -2.93 21.39 4.29
N ARG A 21 -3.76 21.02 3.31
CA ARG A 21 -4.74 19.94 3.45
C ARG A 21 -4.58 18.97 2.30
N THR A 22 -4.29 17.71 2.62
CA THR A 22 -4.24 16.64 1.63
C THR A 22 -5.64 16.24 1.17
N ASN A 23 -5.76 15.79 -0.08
CA ASN A 23 -6.99 15.20 -0.61
C ASN A 23 -6.69 13.87 -1.32
N TRP A 24 -6.25 12.89 -0.54
CA TRP A 24 -5.74 11.60 -1.02
C TRP A 24 -6.74 10.83 -1.91
N SER A 25 -8.04 10.89 -1.60
CA SER A 25 -9.08 10.19 -2.35
C SER A 25 -9.27 10.70 -3.77
N SER A 26 -9.06 12.00 -4.00
CA SER A 26 -9.20 12.63 -5.33
C SER A 26 -7.90 12.76 -6.10
N TYR A 27 -6.75 12.49 -5.45
CA TYR A 27 -5.46 12.68 -6.09
C TYR A 27 -5.22 11.56 -7.11
N PRO A 28 -4.89 11.88 -8.37
CA PRO A 28 -4.97 10.92 -9.49
C PRO A 28 -4.00 9.75 -9.38
N TYR A 29 -2.92 9.89 -8.61
CA TYR A 29 -1.90 8.85 -8.45
C TYR A 29 -2.07 8.01 -7.18
N THR A 30 -3.04 8.32 -6.31
CA THR A 30 -3.28 7.55 -5.08
C THR A 30 -4.72 7.07 -4.96
N LEU A 31 -5.70 7.87 -5.39
CA LEU A 31 -7.14 7.50 -5.41
C LEU A 31 -7.68 6.96 -4.08
N GLY A 32 -7.01 7.29 -2.98
CA GLY A 32 -7.15 6.66 -1.67
C GLY A 32 -5.92 6.95 -0.81
N ALA A 33 -6.02 6.62 0.49
CA ALA A 33 -4.88 6.74 1.40
C ALA A 33 -4.05 5.46 1.44
N TYR A 34 -4.71 4.34 1.74
CA TYR A 34 -4.11 3.00 1.81
C TYR A 34 -5.22 1.95 1.72
N SER A 35 -4.84 0.71 1.42
CA SER A 35 -5.74 -0.43 1.33
C SER A 35 -6.32 -0.81 2.69
N HIS A 36 -7.45 -1.51 2.67
CA HIS A 36 -8.04 -2.16 3.84
C HIS A 36 -8.86 -3.36 3.37
N ARG A 37 -8.79 -4.49 4.07
CA ARG A 37 -9.60 -5.67 3.74
C ARG A 37 -11.05 -5.45 4.13
N THR A 38 -11.96 -5.53 3.17
CA THR A 38 -13.38 -5.34 3.43
C THR A 38 -14.05 -6.65 3.87
N VAL A 39 -15.16 -6.55 4.60
CA VAL A 39 -16.01 -7.73 4.92
C VAL A 39 -16.45 -8.46 3.64
N ALA A 40 -16.67 -7.72 2.54
CA ALA A 40 -17.00 -8.31 1.26
C ALA A 40 -15.84 -9.14 0.67
N SER A 41 -14.59 -8.71 0.87
CA SER A 41 -13.40 -9.49 0.50
C SER A 41 -13.32 -10.77 1.33
N ASP A 42 -13.51 -10.67 2.65
CA ASP A 42 -13.51 -11.84 3.55
C ASP A 42 -14.59 -12.86 3.19
N SER A 43 -15.80 -12.41 2.90
CA SER A 43 -16.90 -13.30 2.49
C SER A 43 -16.63 -14.06 1.19
N LYS A 44 -15.72 -13.56 0.36
CA LYS A 44 -15.29 -14.17 -0.90
C LYS A 44 -13.95 -14.90 -0.78
N ASN A 45 -13.40 -14.97 0.43
CA ASN A 45 -12.05 -15.48 0.69
C ASN A 45 -10.96 -14.79 -0.16
N ILE A 46 -11.14 -13.50 -0.46
CA ILE A 46 -10.17 -12.69 -1.19
C ILE A 46 -9.21 -12.06 -0.19
N THR A 47 -7.92 -12.23 -0.42
CA THR A 47 -6.81 -11.85 0.44
C THR A 47 -5.79 -10.99 -0.30
N ASN A 48 -4.88 -10.35 0.45
CA ASN A 48 -3.77 -9.61 -0.14
C ASN A 48 -2.78 -10.52 -0.91
N ASN A 49 -2.80 -11.84 -0.67
CA ASN A 49 -1.98 -12.77 -1.43
C ASN A 49 -2.46 -12.89 -2.87
N ASP A 50 -3.78 -12.81 -3.11
CA ASP A 50 -4.34 -12.83 -4.46
C ASP A 50 -3.85 -11.62 -5.27
N LEU A 51 -3.69 -10.46 -4.62
CA LEU A 51 -3.09 -9.27 -5.22
C LEU A 51 -1.57 -9.41 -5.46
N ALA A 52 -0.91 -10.33 -4.77
CA ALA A 52 0.54 -10.55 -4.86
C ALA A 52 0.92 -11.62 -5.90
N GLU A 53 -0.07 -12.29 -6.51
CA GLU A 53 0.17 -13.32 -7.51
C GLU A 53 0.79 -12.74 -8.78
N SER A 54 1.87 -13.36 -9.24
CA SER A 54 2.54 -12.95 -10.47
C SER A 54 1.78 -13.46 -11.68
N VAL A 55 1.72 -12.65 -12.74
CA VAL A 55 1.26 -13.14 -14.06
C VAL A 55 2.45 -13.83 -14.73
N LEU A 56 2.23 -15.05 -15.19
CA LEU A 56 3.23 -15.87 -15.87
C LEU A 56 2.85 -16.05 -17.35
N ASP A 57 3.85 -16.27 -18.22
CA ASP A 57 3.62 -16.77 -19.57
C ASP A 57 3.50 -18.31 -19.61
N ASP A 58 3.29 -18.87 -20.81
CA ASP A 58 3.15 -20.32 -21.03
C ASP A 58 4.39 -21.15 -20.60
N ASN A 59 5.55 -20.50 -20.43
CA ASN A 59 6.80 -21.12 -20.00
C ASN A 59 7.12 -20.86 -18.51
N ASN A 60 6.11 -20.48 -17.72
CA ASN A 60 6.25 -20.09 -16.31
C ASN A 60 7.23 -18.91 -16.09
N LYS A 61 7.49 -18.08 -17.11
CA LYS A 61 8.29 -16.87 -16.93
C LYS A 61 7.41 -15.79 -16.29
N PRO A 62 7.86 -15.14 -15.21
CA PRO A 62 7.12 -14.02 -14.63
C PRO A 62 7.16 -12.82 -15.59
N VAL A 63 5.99 -12.39 -16.07
CA VAL A 63 5.82 -11.25 -16.97
C VAL A 63 5.32 -10.00 -16.25
N LEU A 64 4.59 -10.16 -15.15
CA LEU A 64 4.13 -9.07 -14.30
C LEU A 64 4.18 -9.50 -12.83
N LEU A 65 4.78 -8.67 -11.99
CA LEU A 65 4.88 -8.87 -10.56
C LEU A 65 4.24 -7.67 -9.84
N PHE A 66 3.63 -7.93 -8.69
CA PHE A 66 2.94 -6.93 -7.90
C PHE A 66 3.59 -6.77 -6.53
N ALA A 67 4.01 -5.54 -6.24
CA ALA A 67 4.54 -5.11 -4.95
C ALA A 67 3.73 -3.90 -4.44
N GLY A 68 4.09 -3.43 -3.24
CA GLY A 68 3.42 -2.30 -2.58
C GLY A 68 2.60 -2.74 -1.38
N GLU A 69 2.09 -1.75 -0.63
CA GLU A 69 1.45 -1.98 0.68
C GLU A 69 0.29 -2.97 0.60
N ALA A 70 -0.53 -2.89 -0.45
CA ALA A 70 -1.72 -3.71 -0.59
C ALA A 70 -1.44 -5.20 -0.82
N THR A 71 -0.19 -5.59 -1.08
CA THR A 71 0.18 -6.97 -1.41
C THR A 71 0.83 -7.72 -0.24
N HIS A 72 0.91 -7.10 0.95
CA HIS A 72 1.45 -7.74 2.14
C HIS A 72 0.33 -8.47 2.91
N PRO A 73 0.47 -9.76 3.27
CA PRO A 73 -0.61 -10.50 3.96
C PRO A 73 -0.95 -9.97 5.36
N HIS A 74 0.05 -9.48 6.10
CA HIS A 74 -0.12 -9.01 7.49
C HIS A 74 0.08 -7.50 7.70
N TYR A 75 1.06 -6.88 7.01
CA TYR A 75 1.44 -5.49 7.17
C TYR A 75 0.96 -4.59 6.02
N TYR A 76 -0.21 -4.89 5.44
CA TYR A 76 -0.84 -3.96 4.49
C TYR A 76 -1.18 -2.63 5.17
N SER A 77 -1.38 -1.58 4.37
CA SER A 77 -1.55 -0.19 4.81
C SER A 77 -0.31 0.46 5.46
N THR A 78 0.86 -0.20 5.42
CA THR A 78 2.07 0.30 6.07
C THR A 78 3.25 0.49 5.10
N VAL A 79 4.17 1.37 5.47
CA VAL A 79 5.41 1.63 4.71
C VAL A 79 6.36 0.43 4.76
N HIS A 80 6.54 -0.21 5.92
CA HIS A 80 7.43 -1.38 6.02
C HIS A 80 6.87 -2.58 5.26
N GLY A 81 5.54 -2.78 5.27
CA GLY A 81 4.90 -3.77 4.41
C GLY A 81 5.15 -3.52 2.93
N ALA A 82 5.09 -2.27 2.47
CA ALA A 82 5.43 -1.91 1.08
C ALA A 82 6.90 -2.19 0.74
N LEU A 83 7.82 -1.89 1.66
CA LEU A 83 9.24 -2.19 1.51
C LEU A 83 9.49 -3.69 1.40
N ASP A 84 8.87 -4.48 2.27
CA ASP A 84 9.05 -5.92 2.33
C ASP A 84 8.49 -6.61 1.09
N THR A 85 7.33 -6.18 0.58
CA THR A 85 6.78 -6.71 -0.69
C THR A 85 7.63 -6.30 -1.89
N GLY A 86 8.22 -5.10 -1.89
CA GLY A 86 9.21 -4.70 -2.89
C GLY A 86 10.42 -5.64 -2.93
N ARG A 87 10.99 -5.96 -1.76
CA ARG A 87 12.08 -6.93 -1.64
C ARG A 87 11.67 -8.34 -2.06
N ARG A 88 10.45 -8.76 -1.69
CA ARG A 88 9.87 -10.07 -2.07
C ARG A 88 9.87 -10.25 -3.59
N GLU A 89 9.30 -9.29 -4.34
CA GLU A 89 9.24 -9.38 -5.79
C GLU A 89 10.61 -9.24 -6.47
N ALA A 90 11.50 -8.39 -5.93
CA ALA A 90 12.87 -8.30 -6.42
C ALA A 90 13.64 -9.62 -6.27
N ASN A 91 13.49 -10.30 -5.12
CA ASN A 91 14.10 -11.61 -4.88
C ASN A 91 13.52 -12.70 -5.79
N LYS A 92 12.21 -12.67 -6.11
CA LYS A 92 11.61 -13.58 -7.10
C LYS A 92 12.30 -13.44 -8.46
N LEU A 93 12.51 -12.20 -8.93
CA LEU A 93 13.20 -11.94 -10.20
C LEU A 93 14.65 -12.42 -10.17
N ILE A 94 15.41 -12.11 -9.11
CA ILE A 94 16.80 -12.58 -8.95
C ILE A 94 16.85 -14.11 -8.99
N HIS A 95 15.94 -14.78 -8.29
CA HIS A 95 15.88 -16.24 -8.27
C HIS A 95 15.57 -16.81 -9.66
N TYR A 96 14.57 -16.25 -10.36
CA TYR A 96 14.24 -16.66 -11.72
C TYR A 96 15.44 -16.55 -12.67
N PHE A 97 16.14 -15.41 -12.69
CA PHE A 97 17.31 -15.23 -13.55
C PHE A 97 18.51 -16.10 -13.16
N ASN A 98 18.70 -16.37 -11.87
CA ASN A 98 19.74 -17.28 -11.41
C ASN A 98 19.45 -18.74 -11.80
N LEU A 99 18.20 -19.18 -11.75
CA LEU A 99 17.80 -20.50 -12.23
C LEU A 99 17.99 -20.64 -13.74
N THR A 100 17.61 -19.63 -14.52
CA THR A 100 17.78 -19.66 -15.98
C THR A 100 19.23 -19.57 -16.41
N SER A 101 20.10 -18.87 -15.66
CA SER A 101 21.54 -18.85 -15.94
C SER A 101 22.26 -20.19 -15.72
N LYS A 102 21.62 -21.13 -14.99
CA LYS A 102 22.15 -22.46 -14.68
C LYS A 102 21.53 -23.58 -15.53
N ALA A 103 20.51 -23.28 -16.32
CA ALA A 103 19.81 -24.20 -17.22
C ALA A 103 20.35 -24.07 -18.64
#